data_AF-A0AAN6MH93-F1
#
_entry.id   AF-A0AAN6MH93-F1
#
_cell.length_a   1.000
_cell.length_b   1.000
_cell.length_c   1.000
_cell.angle_alpha   90.00
_cell.angle_beta   90.00
_cell.angle_gamma   90.00
#
_symmetry.space_group_name_H-M   'P 1'
#
loop_
_entity.id
_entity.type
_entity.pdbx_description
1 polymer ?
#
loop_
_entity_poly.entity_id
_entity_poly.type
_entity_poly.pdbx_seq_one_letter_code
_entity_poly.pdbx_strand_id
1 'polypeptide(L)'
;PRPVPRAAPTWSWASTDQFVLYDDEIIFWDPDVDEPLDRKPYQHFARVEECVVVPGGVDEFGMISQGRLRISGRVSTGVLEREAKAGEGPESRVYHVVFSGGVKMRVNEDYLLEAPGEDQVLPGADVKCLRMGWIQMQAGSNRVFYSLVLRPAVGASAVYQRIGCIWIVVQASSFTEPSPLDPFEQVYRSAVEQTVVIV
;
A
#
# COMPACT_ATOMS: atom_id res chain seq x y z
N PRO A 1 -15.85 -7.85 0.71
CA PRO A 1 -15.73 -7.61 -0.76
C PRO A 1 -15.52 -6.12 -0.95
N ARG A 2 -14.84 -5.65 -2.02
CA ARG A 2 -14.67 -4.20 -2.19
C ARG A 2 -16.06 -3.50 -2.19
N PRO A 3 -16.23 -2.36 -1.50
CA PRO A 3 -17.50 -1.63 -1.48
C PRO A 3 -17.96 -1.22 -2.88
N VAL A 4 -19.25 -1.38 -3.12
CA VAL A 4 -19.94 -0.95 -4.35
C VAL A 4 -21.15 -0.10 -3.95
N PRO A 5 -21.38 1.07 -4.58
CA PRO A 5 -20.58 1.69 -5.64
C PRO A 5 -19.21 2.19 -5.16
N ARG A 6 -18.26 2.36 -6.09
CA ARG A 6 -16.94 2.92 -5.78
C ARG A 6 -17.10 4.40 -5.44
N ALA A 7 -16.96 4.74 -4.17
CA ALA A 7 -16.99 6.13 -3.70
C ALA A 7 -15.62 6.83 -3.76
N ALA A 8 -14.53 6.07 -3.88
CA ALA A 8 -13.17 6.59 -3.91
C ALA A 8 -12.26 5.80 -4.86
N PRO A 9 -11.22 6.44 -5.44
CA PRO A 9 -10.17 5.78 -6.22
C PRO A 9 -9.40 4.75 -5.40
N THR A 10 -8.87 3.68 -6.01
CA THR A 10 -8.29 2.56 -5.23
C THR A 10 -7.00 2.92 -4.49
N TRP A 11 -6.30 3.97 -4.94
CA TRP A 11 -5.14 4.51 -4.22
C TRP A 11 -5.53 5.29 -2.96
N SER A 12 -6.79 5.68 -2.80
CA SER A 12 -7.28 6.39 -1.62
C SER A 12 -7.44 5.43 -0.43
N TRP A 13 -7.14 5.91 0.77
CA TRP A 13 -7.46 5.21 2.02
C TRP A 13 -8.96 4.97 2.16
N ALA A 14 -9.79 5.87 1.63
CA ALA A 14 -11.26 5.77 1.71
C ALA A 14 -11.84 4.66 0.80
N SER A 15 -10.98 3.91 0.09
CA SER A 15 -11.38 2.80 -0.76
C SER A 15 -11.21 1.42 -0.10
N THR A 16 -10.78 1.36 1.17
CA THR A 16 -10.52 0.12 1.91
C THR A 16 -11.58 -0.15 2.97
N ASP A 17 -11.87 -1.43 3.21
CA ASP A 17 -12.69 -1.88 4.35
C ASP A 17 -11.87 -2.05 5.63
N GLN A 18 -10.54 -2.03 5.53
CA GLN A 18 -9.64 -2.17 6.67
C GLN A 18 -9.50 -0.88 7.45
N PHE A 19 -9.22 -1.05 8.74
CA PHE A 19 -8.76 0.04 9.60
C PHE A 19 -7.38 0.52 9.12
N VAL A 20 -7.32 1.78 8.66
CA VAL A 20 -6.07 2.45 8.26
C VAL A 20 -5.63 3.36 9.40
N LEU A 21 -4.50 3.03 10.01
CA LEU A 21 -3.81 3.94 10.94
C LEU A 21 -3.01 4.96 10.13
N TYR A 22 -3.20 6.24 10.45
CA TYR A 22 -2.36 7.32 9.96
C TYR A 22 -1.18 7.48 10.91
N ASP A 23 0.01 7.11 10.47
CA ASP A 23 1.24 7.51 11.14
C ASP A 23 1.80 8.82 10.55
N ASP A 24 1.38 9.17 9.33
CA ASP A 24 1.58 10.50 8.76
C ASP A 24 0.44 11.40 9.25
N GLU A 25 0.63 11.92 10.46
CA GLU A 25 -0.34 12.77 11.12
C GLU A 25 -0.68 13.97 10.21
N ILE A 26 -1.97 14.22 10.00
CA ILE A 26 -2.41 15.55 9.54
C ILE A 26 -2.05 16.47 10.69
N ILE A 27 -0.94 17.19 10.56
CA ILE A 27 -0.55 18.21 11.53
C ILE A 27 -1.59 19.31 11.40
N PHE A 28 -2.62 19.26 12.23
CA PHE A 28 -3.49 20.39 12.45
C PHE A 28 -2.64 21.45 13.11
N TRP A 29 -2.35 22.51 12.36
CA TRP A 29 -1.74 23.68 12.93
C TRP A 29 -2.78 24.32 13.87
N ASP A 30 -2.53 24.24 15.17
CA ASP A 30 -3.29 24.92 16.20
C ASP A 30 -2.49 26.16 16.64
N PRO A 31 -3.00 27.39 16.41
CA PRO A 31 -2.30 28.61 16.80
C PRO A 31 -2.12 28.76 18.32
N ASP A 32 -2.88 28.02 19.13
CA ASP A 32 -2.83 28.09 20.60
C ASP A 32 -1.92 27.01 21.21
N VAL A 33 -1.34 26.11 20.40
CA VAL A 33 -0.40 25.07 20.81
C VAL A 33 1.02 25.50 20.46
N ASP A 34 1.77 25.89 21.49
CA ASP A 34 3.18 26.34 21.39
C ASP A 34 4.19 25.19 21.19
N GLU A 35 3.71 23.95 21.16
CA GLU A 35 4.54 22.77 20.87
C GLU A 35 4.53 22.49 19.36
N PRO A 36 5.68 22.57 18.66
CA PRO A 36 5.76 22.00 17.34
C PRO A 36 5.52 20.49 17.51
N LEU A 37 4.40 20.00 16.99
CA LEU A 37 4.22 18.59 16.68
C LEU A 37 5.24 18.23 15.59
N ASP A 38 6.50 18.07 15.99
CA ASP A 38 7.59 17.76 15.09
C ASP A 38 7.29 16.42 14.44
N ARG A 39 7.14 16.45 13.11
CA ARG A 39 6.86 15.26 12.31
C ARG A 39 7.97 14.24 12.57
N LYS A 40 7.56 13.02 12.92
CA LYS A 40 8.49 11.89 13.12
C LYS A 40 9.39 11.74 11.90
N PRO A 41 10.67 11.34 12.05
CA PRO A 41 11.54 11.10 10.91
C PRO A 41 10.90 10.12 9.93
N TYR A 42 10.95 10.49 8.65
CA TYR A 42 10.39 9.71 7.55
C TYR A 42 11.26 9.87 6.31
N GLN A 43 11.08 8.97 5.36
CA GLN A 43 11.66 9.10 4.03
C GLN A 43 10.70 8.52 2.99
N HIS A 44 10.42 9.30 1.94
CA HIS A 44 9.72 8.81 0.76
C HIS A 44 10.71 8.30 -0.28
N PHE A 45 10.42 7.13 -0.83
CA PHE A 45 11.14 6.54 -1.96
C PHE A 45 10.36 6.66 -3.26
N ALA A 46 9.03 6.76 -3.17
CA ALA A 46 8.17 6.99 -4.31
C ALA A 46 7.88 8.49 -4.47
N ARG A 47 7.72 8.93 -5.71
CA ARG A 47 7.38 10.32 -6.05
C ARG A 47 6.08 10.37 -6.83
N VAL A 48 5.13 11.15 -6.32
CA VAL A 48 3.89 11.44 -7.05
C VAL A 48 4.24 12.36 -8.22
N GLU A 49 3.97 11.89 -9.42
CA GLU A 49 4.19 12.65 -10.66
C GLU A 49 2.94 13.43 -11.05
N GLU A 50 1.76 12.84 -10.81
CA GLU A 50 0.47 13.42 -11.16
C GLU A 50 -0.63 12.81 -10.30
N CYS A 51 -1.57 13.63 -9.84
CA CYS A 51 -2.79 13.18 -9.18
C CYS A 51 -3.97 13.91 -9.83
N VAL A 52 -4.87 13.16 -10.45
CA VAL A 52 -6.07 13.69 -11.10
C VAL A 52 -7.28 13.08 -10.43
N VAL A 53 -8.23 13.93 -10.05
CA VAL A 53 -9.53 13.52 -9.53
C VAL A 53 -10.59 14.26 -10.34
N VAL A 54 -11.54 13.50 -10.88
CA VAL A 54 -12.69 14.02 -11.63
C VAL A 54 -13.91 13.94 -10.72
N PRO A 55 -14.56 15.08 -10.43
CA PRO A 55 -15.81 15.09 -9.66
C PRO A 55 -16.90 14.27 -10.35
N GLY A 56 -17.77 13.65 -9.55
CA GLY A 56 -18.94 12.90 -10.00
C GLY A 56 -20.12 13.79 -10.41
N GLY A 57 -20.10 15.04 -9.97
CA GLY A 57 -21.14 16.03 -10.20
C GLY A 57 -21.02 17.17 -9.18
N VAL A 58 -22.01 18.05 -9.18
CA VAL A 58 -22.21 18.99 -8.07
C VAL A 58 -23.10 18.27 -7.06
N ASP A 59 -22.51 17.71 -6.02
CA ASP A 59 -23.23 17.14 -4.89
C ASP A 59 -22.65 17.64 -3.57
N GLU A 60 -23.43 17.51 -2.49
CA GLU A 60 -23.07 17.99 -1.16
C GLU A 60 -22.00 17.10 -0.49
N PHE A 61 -21.67 15.95 -1.08
CA PHE A 61 -20.87 14.90 -0.47
C PHE A 61 -19.50 14.71 -1.15
N GLY A 62 -19.22 15.46 -2.21
CA GLY A 62 -17.98 15.43 -2.97
C GLY A 62 -17.75 14.12 -3.71
N MET A 63 -18.79 13.52 -4.33
CA MET A 63 -18.57 12.26 -5.04
C MET A 63 -17.52 12.39 -6.14
N ILE A 64 -16.76 11.32 -6.33
CA ILE A 64 -15.69 11.22 -7.32
C ILE A 64 -16.16 10.26 -8.41
N SER A 65 -16.16 10.70 -9.67
CA SER A 65 -16.43 9.81 -10.80
C SER A 65 -15.19 8.99 -11.16
N GLN A 66 -14.02 9.62 -11.13
CA GLN A 66 -12.75 9.00 -11.51
C GLN A 66 -11.60 9.58 -10.70
N GLY A 67 -10.58 8.76 -10.44
CA GLY A 67 -9.31 9.25 -9.93
C GLY A 67 -8.15 8.47 -10.52
N ARG A 68 -7.01 9.13 -10.63
CA ARG A 68 -5.80 8.57 -11.21
C ARG A 68 -4.58 9.15 -10.48
N LEU A 69 -3.73 8.26 -10.02
CA LEU A 69 -2.45 8.59 -9.42
C LEU A 69 -1.33 8.04 -10.30
N ARG A 70 -0.49 8.92 -10.84
CA ARG A 70 0.77 8.55 -11.50
C ARG A 70 1.89 8.70 -10.49
N ILE A 71 2.58 7.60 -10.19
CA ILE A 71 3.61 7.55 -9.16
C ILE A 71 4.82 6.78 -9.68
N SER A 72 6.01 7.33 -9.47
CA SER A 72 7.29 6.69 -9.77
C SER A 72 7.92 6.15 -8.51
N GLY A 73 8.64 5.04 -8.61
CA GLY A 73 9.39 4.48 -7.49
C GLY A 73 9.91 3.09 -7.79
N ARG A 74 10.46 2.44 -6.77
CA ARG A 74 11.05 1.10 -6.88
C ARG A 74 9.95 0.05 -6.79
N VAL A 75 9.84 -0.75 -7.86
CA VAL A 75 8.82 -1.78 -8.00
C VAL A 75 9.47 -3.16 -8.02
N SER A 76 8.96 -4.05 -7.17
CA SER A 76 9.26 -5.48 -7.22
C SER A 76 8.03 -6.25 -7.70
N THR A 77 8.22 -7.39 -8.35
CA THR A 77 7.14 -8.26 -8.82
C THR A 77 7.09 -9.52 -7.97
N GLY A 78 5.89 -10.00 -7.68
CA GLY A 78 5.69 -11.25 -6.97
C GLY A 78 4.37 -11.90 -7.32
N VAL A 79 4.12 -13.06 -6.72
CA VAL A 79 2.89 -13.83 -6.90
C VAL A 79 2.11 -13.82 -5.60
N LEU A 80 0.82 -13.52 -5.68
CA LEU A 80 -0.08 -13.61 -4.53
C LEU A 80 -0.32 -15.07 -4.17
N GLU A 81 0.01 -15.47 -2.94
CA GLU A 81 -0.32 -16.77 -2.37
C GLU A 81 -1.29 -16.61 -1.20
N ARG A 82 -2.02 -17.69 -0.90
CA ARG A 82 -2.83 -17.81 0.30
C ARG A 82 -2.32 -18.96 1.14
N GLU A 83 -2.04 -18.68 2.40
CA GLU A 83 -1.88 -19.70 3.42
C GLU A 83 -3.25 -19.96 4.07
N ALA A 84 -3.70 -21.20 4.06
CA ALA A 84 -4.88 -21.62 4.79
C ALA A 84 -4.47 -21.89 6.24
N LYS A 85 -4.86 -21.04 7.19
CA LYS A 85 -4.76 -21.44 8.60
C LYS A 85 -5.81 -22.50 8.88
N ALA A 86 -5.43 -23.51 9.67
CA ALA A 86 -6.35 -24.51 10.20
C ALA A 86 -7.33 -23.83 11.17
N GLY A 87 -8.41 -23.30 10.64
CA GLY A 87 -9.50 -22.64 11.36
C GLY A 87 -10.64 -22.39 10.37
N GLU A 88 -11.79 -22.99 10.62
CA GLU A 88 -12.96 -22.90 9.72
C GLU A 88 -13.59 -21.51 9.85
N GLY A 89 -13.22 -20.61 8.93
CA GLY A 89 -13.85 -19.29 8.81
C GLY A 89 -13.19 -18.43 7.73
N PRO A 90 -13.92 -17.46 7.14
CA PRO A 90 -13.34 -16.51 6.18
C PRO A 90 -12.19 -15.66 6.77
N GLU A 91 -12.09 -15.56 8.10
CA GLU A 91 -11.02 -14.86 8.82
C GLU A 91 -9.69 -15.64 8.93
N SER A 92 -9.63 -16.89 8.46
CA SER A 92 -8.41 -17.72 8.56
C SER A 92 -7.46 -17.59 7.36
N ARG A 93 -7.77 -16.70 6.41
CA ARG A 93 -6.99 -16.53 5.18
C ARG A 93 -5.89 -15.51 5.41
N VAL A 94 -4.63 -15.94 5.28
CA VAL A 94 -3.49 -15.02 5.28
C VAL A 94 -2.91 -14.96 3.88
N TYR A 95 -2.93 -13.77 3.29
CA TYR A 95 -2.33 -13.54 1.98
C TYR A 95 -0.86 -13.16 2.12
N HIS A 96 -0.06 -13.66 1.19
CA HIS A 96 1.36 -13.34 1.09
C HIS A 96 1.69 -12.97 -0.36
N VAL A 97 2.62 -12.03 -0.55
CA VAL A 97 3.32 -11.92 -1.82
C VAL A 97 4.60 -12.74 -1.72
N VAL A 98 4.79 -13.65 -2.66
CA VAL A 98 6.02 -14.42 -2.82
C VAL A 98 6.86 -13.77 -3.91
N PHE A 99 8.04 -13.30 -3.52
CA PHE A 99 9.00 -12.66 -4.41
C PHE A 99 10.00 -13.67 -4.98
N SER A 100 10.74 -13.24 -6.00
CA SER A 100 11.90 -14.00 -6.52
C SER A 100 12.86 -14.34 -5.37
N GLY A 101 13.23 -15.61 -5.25
CA GLY A 101 14.05 -16.11 -4.13
C GLY A 101 13.25 -16.73 -2.98
N GLY A 102 11.92 -16.81 -3.09
CA GLY A 102 11.06 -17.53 -2.14
C GLY A 102 10.68 -16.73 -0.89
N VAL A 103 11.05 -15.45 -0.84
CA VAL A 103 10.74 -14.56 0.26
C VAL A 103 9.24 -14.28 0.27
N LYS A 104 8.59 -14.57 1.40
CA LYS A 104 7.15 -14.35 1.58
C LYS A 104 6.93 -13.14 2.48
N MET A 105 6.14 -12.19 2.01
CA MET A 105 5.72 -11.02 2.81
C MET A 105 4.22 -11.03 2.98
N ARG A 106 3.75 -10.91 4.22
CA ARG A 106 2.33 -10.82 4.53
C ARG A 106 1.73 -9.57 3.91
N VAL A 107 0.56 -9.73 3.31
CA VAL A 107 -0.27 -8.64 2.79
C VAL A 107 -1.29 -8.26 3.85
N ASN A 108 -1.47 -6.96 4.03
CA ASN A 108 -2.65 -6.38 4.67
C ASN A 108 -3.59 -5.97 3.53
N GLU A 109 -4.54 -6.84 3.21
CA GLU A 109 -5.46 -6.67 2.08
C GLU A 109 -6.48 -5.55 2.31
N ASP A 110 -6.77 -4.76 1.27
CA ASP A 110 -7.72 -3.63 1.37
C ASP A 110 -9.19 -4.09 1.53
N TYR A 111 -9.49 -5.31 1.09
CA TYR A 111 -10.81 -5.93 1.07
C TYR A 111 -10.66 -7.46 0.91
N LEU A 112 -11.78 -8.20 1.01
CA LEU A 112 -11.79 -9.65 0.75
C LEU A 112 -11.45 -9.97 -0.72
N LEU A 113 -10.18 -10.32 -0.98
CA LEU A 113 -9.62 -10.48 -2.34
C LEU A 113 -10.32 -11.55 -3.18
N GLU A 114 -10.66 -12.69 -2.57
CA GLU A 114 -11.25 -13.83 -3.30
C GLU A 114 -12.77 -13.74 -3.47
N ALA A 115 -13.41 -12.67 -2.98
CA ALA A 115 -14.84 -12.48 -3.17
C ALA A 115 -15.17 -12.45 -4.68
N PRO A 116 -16.14 -13.26 -5.17
CA PRO A 116 -16.52 -13.24 -6.58
C PRO A 116 -16.97 -11.83 -7.03
N GLY A 117 -16.45 -11.38 -8.17
CA GLY A 117 -16.76 -10.06 -8.75
C GLY A 117 -15.61 -9.48 -9.57
N GLU A 118 -15.78 -8.25 -10.06
CA GLU A 118 -14.79 -7.57 -10.91
C GLU A 118 -13.44 -7.30 -10.21
N ASP A 119 -13.48 -7.17 -8.89
CA ASP A 119 -12.32 -6.90 -8.04
C ASP A 119 -11.67 -8.17 -7.47
N GLN A 120 -12.13 -9.36 -7.90
CA GLN A 120 -11.59 -10.63 -7.43
C GLN A 120 -10.12 -10.78 -7.81
N VAL A 121 -9.30 -11.17 -6.83
CA VAL A 121 -7.89 -11.51 -6.99
C VAL A 121 -7.67 -12.88 -6.38
N LEU A 122 -7.33 -13.86 -7.23
CA LEU A 122 -7.11 -15.23 -6.81
C LEU A 122 -5.63 -15.48 -6.50
N PRO A 123 -5.30 -16.46 -5.63
CA PRO A 123 -3.94 -16.95 -5.50
C PRO A 123 -3.36 -17.37 -6.85
N GLY A 124 -2.07 -17.12 -7.07
CA GLY A 124 -1.39 -17.26 -8.36
C GLY A 124 -1.38 -15.99 -9.21
N ALA A 125 -2.09 -14.93 -8.80
CA ALA A 125 -2.07 -13.66 -9.52
C ALA A 125 -0.72 -12.94 -9.39
N ASP A 126 -0.23 -12.44 -10.52
CA ASP A 126 0.93 -11.54 -10.55
C ASP A 126 0.58 -10.18 -9.95
N VAL A 127 1.43 -9.71 -9.03
CA VAL A 127 1.29 -8.42 -8.37
C VAL A 127 2.58 -7.62 -8.46
N LYS A 128 2.43 -6.30 -8.37
CA LYS A 128 3.53 -5.36 -8.21
C LYS A 128 3.53 -4.80 -6.79
N CYS A 129 4.69 -4.71 -6.20
CA CYS A 129 4.90 -4.07 -4.91
C CYS A 129 5.72 -2.80 -5.11
N LEU A 130 5.09 -1.64 -4.88
CA LEU A 130 5.73 -0.33 -4.97
C LEU A 130 6.20 0.11 -3.58
N ARG A 131 7.51 0.28 -3.40
CA ARG A 131 8.09 0.78 -2.14
C ARG A 131 7.79 2.27 -1.98
N MET A 132 7.03 2.62 -0.96
CA MET A 132 6.59 4.00 -0.73
C MET A 132 7.59 4.80 0.12
N GLY A 133 8.04 4.22 1.23
CA GLY A 133 8.82 4.96 2.22
C GLY A 133 8.94 4.23 3.54
N TRP A 134 9.49 4.92 4.53
CA TRP A 134 9.45 4.51 5.94
C TRP A 134 9.12 5.68 6.86
N ILE A 135 8.60 5.36 8.05
CA ILE A 135 8.43 6.29 9.17
C ILE A 135 8.96 5.68 10.46
N GLN A 136 9.45 6.51 11.37
CA GLN A 136 9.85 6.09 12.71
C GLN A 136 8.64 5.99 13.65
N MET A 137 8.57 4.92 14.45
CA MET A 137 7.50 4.74 15.44
C MET A 137 7.74 5.57 16.71
N GLN A 138 6.65 5.95 17.37
CA GLN A 138 6.61 6.82 18.56
C GLN A 138 7.36 6.23 19.77
N ALA A 139 7.24 4.92 19.99
CA ALA A 139 7.88 4.20 21.08
C ALA A 139 9.16 3.50 20.58
N GLY A 140 10.24 4.28 20.44
CA GLY A 140 11.58 3.77 20.19
C GLY A 140 12.18 4.17 18.84
N SER A 141 13.19 3.43 18.42
CA SER A 141 13.97 3.69 17.22
C SER A 141 13.53 2.80 16.03
N ASN A 142 12.42 2.07 16.20
CA ASN A 142 11.88 1.19 15.17
C ASN A 142 11.36 1.99 13.98
N ARG A 143 11.56 1.45 12.78
CA ARG A 143 11.04 2.01 11.53
C ARG A 143 10.04 1.06 10.91
N VAL A 144 8.95 1.61 10.37
CA VAL A 144 7.98 0.87 9.57
C VAL A 144 8.16 1.24 8.12
N PHE A 145 8.41 0.24 7.27
CA PHE A 145 8.51 0.42 5.83
C PHE A 145 7.21 -0.01 5.15
N TYR A 146 6.70 0.84 4.25
CA TYR A 146 5.43 0.61 3.56
C TYR A 146 5.65 0.30 2.09
N SER A 147 4.89 -0.66 1.56
CA SER A 147 4.75 -0.90 0.13
C SER A 147 3.29 -1.04 -0.25
N LEU A 148 2.89 -0.49 -1.40
CA LEU A 148 1.57 -0.77 -1.98
C LEU A 148 1.62 -2.08 -2.75
N VAL A 149 0.59 -2.91 -2.61
CA VAL A 149 0.39 -4.10 -3.43
C VAL A 149 -0.62 -3.78 -4.53
N LEU A 150 -0.19 -3.96 -5.77
CA LEU A 150 -0.89 -3.50 -6.95
C LEU A 150 -1.19 -4.68 -7.88
N ARG A 151 -2.45 -4.80 -8.31
CA ARG A 151 -2.84 -5.73 -9.39
C ARG A 151 -3.03 -4.96 -10.71
N PRO A 152 -2.84 -5.58 -11.88
CA PRO A 152 -3.26 -4.99 -13.14
C PRO A 152 -4.77 -4.69 -13.16
N ALA A 153 -5.15 -3.53 -13.69
CA ALA A 153 -6.55 -3.23 -13.96
C ALA A 153 -7.03 -4.02 -15.19
N VAL A 154 -8.28 -4.48 -15.16
CA VAL A 154 -8.88 -5.21 -16.28
C VAL A 154 -8.94 -4.31 -17.52
N GLY A 155 -8.46 -4.80 -18.66
CA GLY A 155 -8.60 -4.13 -19.96
C GLY A 155 -7.62 -2.97 -20.23
N ALA A 156 -6.67 -2.67 -19.33
CA ALA A 156 -5.72 -1.59 -19.52
C ALA A 156 -4.27 -2.02 -19.21
N SER A 157 -3.39 -1.90 -20.21
CA SER A 157 -1.96 -2.11 -20.00
C SER A 157 -1.36 -0.97 -19.18
N ALA A 158 -0.47 -1.31 -18.24
CA ALA A 158 0.23 -0.37 -17.35
C ALA A 158 -0.65 0.47 -16.40
N VAL A 159 -1.92 0.08 -16.20
CA VAL A 159 -2.82 0.63 -15.18
C VAL A 159 -3.04 -0.42 -14.10
N TYR A 160 -3.07 0.02 -12.85
CA TYR A 160 -3.10 -0.83 -11.67
C TYR A 160 -4.17 -0.40 -10.68
N GLN A 161 -4.56 -1.33 -9.81
CA GLN A 161 -5.44 -1.09 -8.67
C GLN A 161 -4.71 -1.52 -7.40
N ARG A 162 -4.81 -0.74 -6.32
CA ARG A 162 -4.29 -1.17 -5.01
C ARG A 162 -5.20 -2.26 -4.45
N ILE A 163 -4.60 -3.32 -3.93
CA ILE A 163 -5.31 -4.45 -3.31
C ILE A 163 -4.90 -4.68 -1.86
N GLY A 164 -3.92 -3.92 -1.37
CA GLY A 164 -3.41 -4.03 -0.02
C GLY A 164 -2.08 -3.32 0.15
N CYS A 165 -1.48 -3.51 1.31
CA CYS A 165 -0.15 -3.00 1.65
C CYS A 165 0.72 -4.09 2.30
N ILE A 166 2.04 -3.94 2.20
CA ILE A 166 3.01 -4.71 2.98
C ILE A 166 3.67 -3.75 3.96
N TRP A 167 3.68 -4.11 5.24
CA TRP A 167 4.31 -3.36 6.32
C TRP A 167 5.44 -4.17 6.92
N ILE A 168 6.62 -3.57 7.05
CA ILE A 168 7.80 -4.21 7.62
C ILE A 168 8.29 -3.37 8.79
N VAL A 169 8.24 -3.94 9.99
CA VAL A 169 8.79 -3.30 11.20
C VAL A 169 10.23 -3.76 11.38
N VAL A 170 11.15 -2.80 11.45
CA VAL A 170 12.58 -3.04 11.63
C VAL A 170 13.02 -2.41 12.94
N GLN A 171 13.70 -3.19 13.78
CA GLN A 171 14.30 -2.69 15.02
C GLN A 171 15.60 -1.94 14.73
N ALA A 172 15.84 -0.84 15.44
CA ALA A 172 17.02 -0.01 15.18
C ALA A 172 18.35 -0.71 15.45
N SER A 173 18.38 -1.64 16.39
CA SER A 173 19.56 -2.45 16.69
C SER A 173 19.98 -3.36 15.52
N SER A 174 19.09 -3.57 14.55
CA SER A 174 19.37 -4.34 13.33
C SER A 174 19.95 -3.47 12.19
N PHE A 175 20.08 -2.16 12.38
CA PHE A 175 20.68 -1.25 11.40
C PHE A 175 22.20 -1.11 11.65
N THR A 176 22.98 -2.05 11.14
CA THR A 176 24.39 -1.79 10.77
C THR A 176 24.40 -1.51 9.27
N GLU A 177 24.04 -0.28 8.88
CA GLU A 177 23.62 0.15 7.53
C GLU A 177 23.70 -0.89 6.39
N PRO A 178 22.54 -1.43 5.98
CA PRO A 178 22.30 -1.83 4.60
C PRO A 178 21.08 -1.09 4.04
N SER A 179 21.16 -0.69 2.77
CA SER A 179 20.17 0.04 1.95
C SER A 179 18.86 0.49 2.63
N PRO A 180 18.58 1.80 2.78
CA PRO A 180 17.31 2.28 3.34
C PRO A 180 16.09 1.84 2.50
N LEU A 181 16.29 1.33 1.28
CA LEU A 181 15.22 0.83 0.43
C LEU A 181 14.73 -0.58 0.80
N ASP A 182 15.65 -1.42 1.29
CA ASP A 182 15.44 -2.85 1.51
C ASP A 182 16.15 -3.31 2.77
N PRO A 183 15.51 -3.21 3.95
CA PRO A 183 16.17 -3.48 5.22
C PRO A 183 16.67 -4.92 5.37
N PHE A 184 16.22 -5.84 4.50
CA PHE A 184 16.66 -7.24 4.49
C PHE A 184 17.36 -7.64 3.18
N GLU A 185 17.59 -6.70 2.26
CA GLU A 185 18.18 -6.91 0.92
C GLU A 185 17.57 -8.04 0.08
N GLN A 186 16.31 -8.36 0.32
CA GLN A 186 15.64 -9.56 -0.18
C GLN A 186 14.62 -9.29 -1.28
N VAL A 187 14.01 -8.10 -1.33
CA VAL A 187 12.83 -7.83 -2.15
C VAL A 187 13.06 -6.70 -3.16
N TYR A 188 13.76 -5.65 -2.74
CA TYR A 188 13.96 -4.42 -3.50
C TYR A 188 15.39 -4.22 -3.98
N ARG A 189 16.32 -5.11 -3.64
CA ARG A 189 17.67 -5.12 -4.23
C ARG A 189 17.66 -5.21 -5.76
N SER A 190 16.75 -6.00 -6.33
CA SER A 190 16.55 -6.14 -7.78
C SER A 190 15.38 -5.29 -8.31
N ALA A 191 14.79 -4.41 -7.48
CA ALA A 191 13.64 -3.63 -7.89
C ALA A 191 14.02 -2.57 -8.93
N VAL A 192 13.20 -2.49 -9.97
CA VAL A 192 13.38 -1.56 -11.07
C VAL A 192 12.64 -0.28 -10.73
N GLU A 193 13.24 0.86 -11.09
CA GLU A 193 12.54 2.14 -11.03
C GLU A 193 11.50 2.19 -12.14
N GLN A 194 10.24 2.33 -11.75
CA GLN A 194 9.11 2.29 -12.67
C GLN A 194 8.08 3.35 -12.30
N THR A 195 7.48 3.97 -13.31
CA THR A 195 6.25 4.74 -13.14
C THR A 195 5.04 3.85 -13.33
N VAL A 196 4.13 3.85 -12.37
CA VAL A 196 2.85 3.14 -12.43
C VAL A 196 1.69 4.13 -12.36
N VAL A 197 0.58 3.74 -12.97
CA VAL A 197 -0.68 4.49 -12.91
C VAL A 197 -1.65 3.66 -12.07
N ILE A 198 -2.16 4.26 -10.99
CA ILE A 198 -3.13 3.63 -10.10
C ILE A 198 -4.48 4.34 -10.26
N VAL A 199 -5.57 3.58 -10.39
CA VAL A 199 -6.94 4.08 -10.54
C VAL A 199 -7.82 3.62 -9.40
#